data_AF-A0A7X9DER3-F1
#
_entry.id   AF-A0A7X9DER3-F1
#
_cell.length_a   1.000
_cell.length_b   1.000
_cell.length_c   1.000
_cell.angle_alpha   90.00
_cell.angle_beta   90.00
_cell.angle_gamma   90.00
#
_symmetry.space_group_name_H-M   'P 1'
#
loop_
_entity.id
_entity.type
_entity.pdbx_description
1 polymer ?
#
loop_
_entity_poly.entity_id
_entity_poly.type
_entity_poly.pdbx_seq_one_letter_code
_entity_poly.pdbx_strand_id
1 'polypeptide(L)'
;MKNAFFIRFFDLLKNFEITRWEVAKFYLILIISLCLSCRDDKNVTRDSHDEYVLQIQAEAQEIAQTHNEILRMIYENENKNKEKSSTNILERVYHSVREYYERFPKKKINLDESIDFATWYFERYSISSNMELLNNDENFSSIPDRIFLELNHILKTDSLTSNTDNLKLYVNNIMPNKKWSDQELRYVIIFQTMINYSANYWETIYSSRLKLKCSTWVIINDGIGGVLGSAFGGVGGVILGTILSAGTNEECEHQQ
;
A
#
# COMPACT_ATOMS: atom_id res chain seq x y z
N MET A 1 13.84 23.13 -17.76
CA MET A 1 13.69 24.61 -17.72
C MET A 1 14.66 25.33 -16.74
N LYS A 2 15.72 24.71 -16.22
CA LYS A 2 16.65 25.37 -15.28
C LYS A 2 17.84 26.12 -15.93
N ASN A 3 18.19 25.81 -17.19
CA ASN A 3 19.35 26.44 -17.87
C ASN A 3 19.06 27.82 -18.49
N ALA A 4 17.82 28.12 -18.87
CA ALA A 4 17.50 29.39 -19.54
C ALA A 4 17.54 30.60 -18.60
N PHE A 5 17.29 30.38 -17.30
CA PHE A 5 17.33 31.45 -16.29
C PHE A 5 18.76 31.90 -15.98
N PHE A 6 19.68 30.94 -15.80
CA PHE A 6 21.08 31.24 -15.50
C PHE A 6 21.78 31.99 -16.65
N ILE A 7 21.51 31.59 -17.90
CA ILE A 7 22.12 32.26 -19.06
C ILE A 7 21.63 33.71 -19.17
N ARG A 8 20.32 33.96 -19.02
CA ARG A 8 19.77 35.32 -19.04
C ARG A 8 20.26 36.17 -17.87
N PHE A 9 20.50 35.58 -16.71
CA PHE A 9 21.05 36.28 -15.55
C PHE A 9 22.50 36.71 -15.77
N PHE A 10 23.33 35.86 -16.40
CA PHE A 10 24.71 36.21 -16.75
C PHE A 10 24.81 37.28 -17.83
N ASP A 11 23.92 37.27 -18.82
CA ASP A 11 23.86 38.32 -19.85
C ASP A 11 23.42 39.67 -19.26
N LEU A 12 22.50 39.66 -18.28
CA LEU A 12 22.10 40.85 -17.52
C LEU A 12 23.28 41.44 -16.73
N LEU A 13 24.10 40.59 -16.11
CA LEU A 13 25.28 41.03 -15.35
C LEU A 13 26.40 41.59 -16.23
N LYS A 14 26.48 41.17 -17.50
CA LYS A 14 27.52 41.64 -18.45
C LYS A 14 27.30 43.09 -18.91
N ASN A 15 26.06 43.56 -18.91
CA ASN A 15 25.69 44.90 -19.40
C ASN A 15 25.71 45.98 -18.33
N PHE A 16 26.01 45.61 -17.09
CA PHE A 16 26.08 46.53 -15.97
C PHE A 16 27.56 46.92 -15.76
N GLU A 17 27.93 48.15 -16.13
CA GLU A 17 29.21 48.78 -15.76
C GLU A 17 29.21 49.05 -14.24
N ILE A 18 29.27 47.97 -13.47
CA ILE A 18 29.33 48.03 -12.02
C ILE A 18 30.81 48.19 -11.64
N THR A 19 31.09 49.26 -10.91
CA THR A 19 32.45 49.52 -10.42
C THR A 19 32.92 48.35 -9.56
N ARG A 20 34.21 48.00 -9.61
CA ARG A 20 34.83 46.85 -8.91
C ARG A 20 34.41 46.70 -7.43
N TRP A 21 34.06 47.81 -6.78
CA TRP A 21 33.60 47.86 -5.39
C TRP A 21 32.17 47.37 -5.15
N GLU A 22 31.26 47.60 -6.09
CA GLU A 22 29.86 47.18 -5.99
C GLU A 22 29.71 45.68 -6.30
N VAL A 23 30.54 45.16 -7.22
CA VAL A 23 30.64 43.71 -7.47
C VAL A 23 31.07 42.96 -6.22
N ALA A 24 32.08 43.48 -5.49
CA ALA A 24 32.57 42.87 -4.25
C ALA A 24 31.50 42.87 -3.15
N LYS A 25 30.71 43.94 -3.01
CA LYS A 25 29.58 44.00 -2.07
C LYS A 25 28.49 42.99 -2.44
N PHE A 26 28.20 42.84 -3.72
CA PHE A 26 27.19 41.89 -4.19
C PHE A 26 27.59 40.44 -3.89
N TYR A 27 28.85 40.06 -4.16
CA TYR A 27 29.36 38.73 -3.80
C TYR A 27 29.42 38.51 -2.29
N LEU A 28 29.76 39.53 -1.50
CA LEU A 28 29.76 39.43 -0.04
C LEU A 28 28.33 39.20 0.49
N ILE A 29 27.33 39.90 -0.02
CA ILE A 29 25.92 39.69 0.32
C ILE A 29 25.47 38.29 -0.10
N LEU A 30 25.83 37.85 -1.31
CA LEU A 30 25.49 36.51 -1.79
C LEU A 30 26.11 35.41 -0.91
N ILE A 31 27.37 35.56 -0.51
CA ILE A 31 28.07 34.63 0.38
C ILE A 31 27.44 34.64 1.76
N ILE A 32 27.13 35.82 2.33
CA ILE A 32 26.46 35.93 3.62
C ILE A 32 25.06 35.30 3.55
N SER A 33 24.28 35.53 2.49
CA SER A 33 22.98 34.89 2.28
C SER A 33 23.11 33.37 2.14
N LEU A 34 24.11 32.86 1.41
CA LEU A 34 24.36 31.42 1.29
C LEU A 34 24.81 30.79 2.62
N CYS A 35 25.62 31.49 3.41
CA CYS A 35 26.07 31.05 4.73
C CYS A 35 24.94 31.11 5.78
N LEU A 36 24.05 32.11 5.71
CA LEU A 36 22.86 32.18 6.56
C LEU A 36 21.77 31.19 6.14
N SER A 37 21.70 30.81 4.85
CA SER A 37 20.82 29.74 4.36
C SER A 37 21.30 28.33 4.77
N CYS A 38 22.51 28.20 5.33
CA CYS A 38 23.04 26.93 5.82
C CYS A 38 22.85 26.75 7.34
N ARG A 39 22.12 27.65 8.02
CA ARG A 39 21.89 27.56 9.46
C ARG A 39 20.41 27.25 9.73
N ASP A 40 20.20 26.05 10.26
CA ASP A 40 18.97 25.52 10.90
C ASP A 40 17.97 24.66 10.08
N ASP A 41 18.45 23.79 9.20
CA ASP A 41 17.63 22.71 8.62
C ASP A 41 17.48 21.46 9.53
N LYS A 42 18.07 21.45 10.73
CA LYS A 42 18.10 20.24 11.58
C LYS A 42 16.87 20.03 12.46
N ASN A 43 15.97 21.01 12.56
CA ASN A 43 14.81 20.93 13.46
C ASN A 43 13.44 21.05 12.78
N VAL A 44 13.36 21.30 11.47
CA VAL A 44 12.07 21.47 10.76
C VAL A 44 11.63 20.20 10.01
N THR A 45 12.56 19.30 9.71
CA THR A 45 12.32 18.12 8.85
C THR A 45 11.91 16.85 9.59
N ARG A 46 12.05 16.81 10.93
CA ARG A 46 11.77 15.59 11.72
C ARG A 46 10.29 15.42 12.02
N ASP A 47 9.60 16.52 12.35
CA ASP A 47 8.17 16.50 12.71
C ASP A 47 7.28 16.10 11.51
N SER A 48 7.64 16.50 10.29
CA SER A 48 6.84 16.19 9.09
C SER A 48 6.93 14.72 8.65
N HIS A 49 8.06 14.05 8.88
CA HIS A 49 8.21 12.62 8.57
C HIS A 49 7.45 11.76 9.59
N ASP A 50 7.54 12.09 10.88
CA ASP A 50 6.84 11.37 11.93
C ASP A 50 5.30 11.50 11.79
N GLU A 51 4.80 12.69 11.42
CA GLU A 51 3.38 12.91 11.12
C GLU A 51 2.90 12.12 9.89
N TYR A 52 3.72 12.07 8.83
CA TYR A 52 3.43 11.29 7.63
C TYR A 52 3.31 9.80 7.92
N VAL A 53 4.24 9.23 8.70
CA VAL A 53 4.21 7.82 9.10
C VAL A 53 2.96 7.50 9.92
N LEU A 54 2.58 8.36 10.87
CA LEU A 54 1.37 8.19 11.67
C LEU A 54 0.10 8.22 10.81
N GLN A 55 0.05 9.08 9.80
CA GLN A 55 -1.08 9.14 8.87
C GLN A 55 -1.22 7.84 8.07
N ILE A 56 -0.11 7.31 7.53
CA ILE A 56 -0.12 6.04 6.80
C ILE A 56 -0.54 4.89 7.71
N GLN A 57 -0.04 4.86 8.95
CA GLN A 57 -0.43 3.83 9.91
C GLN A 57 -1.93 3.85 10.20
N ALA A 58 -2.52 5.04 10.38
CA ALA A 58 -3.96 5.18 10.57
C ALA A 58 -4.76 4.70 9.34
N GLU A 59 -4.33 5.08 8.13
CA GLU A 59 -4.91 4.59 6.87
C GLU A 59 -4.83 3.06 6.78
N ALA A 60 -3.65 2.48 7.01
CA ALA A 60 -3.42 1.05 6.92
C ALA A 60 -4.25 0.26 7.95
N GLN A 61 -4.38 0.78 9.17
CA GLN A 61 -5.21 0.18 10.22
C GLN A 61 -6.68 0.20 9.84
N GLU A 62 -7.17 1.31 9.27
CA GLU A 62 -8.53 1.42 8.77
C GLU A 62 -8.80 0.39 7.68
N ILE A 63 -7.92 0.29 6.67
CA ILE A 63 -8.02 -0.70 5.59
C ILE A 63 -8.09 -2.11 6.18
N ALA A 64 -7.17 -2.46 7.07
CA ALA A 64 -7.09 -3.80 7.64
C ALA A 64 -8.30 -4.17 8.51
N GLN A 65 -8.81 -3.22 9.31
CA GLN A 65 -10.01 -3.42 10.12
C GLN A 65 -11.25 -3.61 9.26
N THR A 66 -11.45 -2.75 8.27
CA THR A 66 -12.60 -2.84 7.37
C THR A 66 -12.55 -4.11 6.52
N HIS A 67 -11.38 -4.48 5.98
CA HIS A 67 -11.14 -5.74 5.29
C HIS A 67 -11.57 -6.95 6.14
N ASN A 68 -11.06 -7.07 7.37
CA ASN A 68 -11.38 -8.20 8.25
C ASN A 68 -12.86 -8.25 8.63
N GLU A 69 -13.51 -7.10 8.79
CA GLU A 69 -14.94 -7.03 9.09
C GLU A 69 -15.80 -7.46 7.90
N ILE A 70 -15.40 -7.12 6.67
CA ILE A 70 -16.07 -7.59 5.46
C ILE A 70 -15.86 -9.09 5.26
N LEU A 71 -14.64 -9.61 5.48
CA LEU A 71 -14.40 -11.06 5.50
C LEU A 71 -15.31 -11.75 6.51
N ARG A 72 -15.44 -11.20 7.73
CA ARG A 72 -16.35 -11.74 8.74
C ARG A 72 -17.79 -11.79 8.23
N MET A 73 -18.29 -10.72 7.62
CA MET A 73 -19.63 -10.68 7.03
C MET A 73 -19.82 -11.75 5.95
N ILE A 74 -18.84 -11.92 5.07
CA ILE A 74 -18.85 -12.92 4.00
C ILE A 74 -19.07 -14.32 4.58
N TYR A 75 -18.23 -14.75 5.53
CA TYR A 75 -18.28 -16.12 6.03
C TYR A 75 -19.38 -16.38 7.09
N GLU A 76 -19.86 -15.36 7.81
CA GLU A 76 -21.02 -15.51 8.68
C GLU A 76 -22.33 -15.64 7.90
N ASN A 77 -22.45 -14.93 6.79
CA ASN A 77 -23.63 -15.00 5.94
C ASN A 77 -23.72 -16.34 5.19
N GLU A 78 -22.59 -16.93 4.79
CA GLU A 78 -22.52 -18.29 4.25
C GLU A 78 -23.05 -19.36 5.21
N ASN A 79 -22.83 -19.20 6.51
CA ASN A 79 -23.30 -20.18 7.50
C ASN A 79 -24.82 -20.10 7.77
N LYS A 80 -25.48 -19.00 7.37
CA LYS A 80 -26.92 -18.79 7.58
C LYS A 80 -27.77 -19.24 6.39
N ASN A 81 -27.26 -19.11 5.16
CA ASN A 81 -27.96 -19.52 3.95
C ASN A 81 -27.41 -20.87 3.44
N LYS A 82 -28.23 -21.93 3.55
CA LYS A 82 -27.86 -23.29 3.11
C LYS A 82 -27.65 -23.43 1.59
N GLU A 83 -27.95 -22.40 0.80
CA GLU A 83 -27.57 -22.34 -0.61
C GLU A 83 -26.13 -21.84 -0.72
N LYS A 84 -25.21 -22.79 -0.53
CA LYS A 84 -23.82 -22.67 -1.01
C LYS A 84 -23.86 -22.65 -2.53
N SER A 85 -24.03 -21.48 -3.13
CA SER A 85 -23.61 -21.32 -4.50
C SER A 85 -22.24 -20.67 -4.48
N SER A 86 -21.21 -21.46 -4.80
CA SER A 86 -19.84 -21.04 -5.10
C SER A 86 -19.74 -20.13 -6.34
N THR A 87 -20.86 -19.57 -6.78
CA THR A 87 -20.92 -18.66 -7.92
C THR A 87 -20.55 -17.27 -7.45
N ASN A 88 -19.27 -16.99 -7.68
CA ASN A 88 -18.64 -15.68 -7.79
C ASN A 88 -18.26 -14.99 -6.46
N ILE A 89 -17.03 -15.26 -5.98
CA ILE A 89 -16.37 -14.54 -4.87
C ILE A 89 -16.49 -13.01 -5.06
N LEU A 90 -16.38 -12.50 -6.29
CA LEU A 90 -16.53 -11.07 -6.57
C LEU A 90 -17.91 -10.56 -6.15
N GLU A 91 -18.99 -11.27 -6.51
CA GLU A 91 -20.35 -10.89 -6.14
C GLU A 91 -20.54 -10.88 -4.62
N ARG A 92 -20.01 -11.89 -3.92
CA ARG A 92 -20.08 -11.99 -2.45
C ARG A 92 -19.34 -10.85 -1.76
N VAL A 93 -18.14 -10.53 -2.26
CA VAL A 93 -17.36 -9.41 -1.75
C VAL A 93 -18.09 -8.11 -2.04
N TYR A 94 -18.55 -7.87 -3.25
CA TYR A 94 -19.25 -6.63 -3.63
C TYR A 94 -20.53 -6.42 -2.82
N HIS A 95 -21.31 -7.47 -2.60
CA HIS A 95 -22.48 -7.41 -1.73
C HIS A 95 -22.08 -7.01 -0.31
N SER A 96 -21.10 -7.67 0.28
CA SER A 96 -20.68 -7.44 1.67
C SER A 96 -20.02 -6.06 1.86
N VAL A 97 -19.25 -5.60 0.87
CA VAL A 97 -18.66 -4.25 0.84
C VAL A 97 -19.75 -3.19 0.77
N ARG A 98 -20.75 -3.35 -0.12
CA ARG A 98 -21.90 -2.42 -0.21
C ARG A 98 -22.67 -2.38 1.11
N GLU A 99 -23.00 -3.54 1.67
CA GLU A 99 -23.68 -3.65 2.97
C GLU A 99 -22.90 -2.98 4.10
N TYR A 100 -21.56 -3.13 4.12
CA TYR A 100 -20.70 -2.48 5.10
C TYR A 100 -20.72 -0.96 4.97
N TYR A 101 -20.45 -0.43 3.78
CA TYR A 101 -20.37 1.03 3.57
C TYR A 101 -21.74 1.74 3.63
N GLU A 102 -22.84 1.03 3.38
CA GLU A 102 -24.20 1.52 3.67
C GLU A 102 -24.43 1.71 5.18
N ARG A 103 -23.91 0.80 6.02
CA ARG A 103 -24.04 0.85 7.49
C ARG A 103 -23.10 1.86 8.14
N PHE A 104 -21.93 2.06 7.56
CA PHE A 104 -20.88 2.93 8.08
C PHE A 104 -20.50 4.00 7.04
N PRO A 105 -21.40 4.93 6.71
CA PRO A 105 -21.16 5.92 5.67
C PRO A 105 -20.02 6.86 6.08
N LYS A 106 -18.84 6.64 5.50
CA LYS A 106 -17.76 7.63 5.46
C LYS A 106 -18.03 8.58 4.28
N LYS A 107 -17.57 9.83 4.40
CA LYS A 107 -17.81 10.88 3.37
C LYS A 107 -17.33 10.41 1.98
N LYS A 108 -18.20 10.54 0.96
CA LYS A 108 -17.91 10.45 -0.49
C LYS A 108 -16.81 9.43 -0.86
N ILE A 109 -17.07 8.15 -0.58
CA ILE A 109 -16.28 7.06 -1.15
C ILE A 109 -16.87 6.73 -2.52
N ASN A 110 -16.03 6.74 -3.57
CA ASN A 110 -16.43 6.24 -4.88
C ASN A 110 -16.32 4.71 -4.90
N LEU A 111 -17.35 4.05 -4.36
CA LEU A 111 -17.35 2.60 -4.20
C LEU A 111 -17.40 1.88 -5.55
N ASP A 112 -18.16 2.41 -6.51
CA ASP A 112 -18.34 1.78 -7.82
C ASP A 112 -17.01 1.74 -8.59
N GLU A 113 -16.22 2.82 -8.57
CA GLU A 113 -14.88 2.85 -9.20
C GLU A 113 -13.92 1.82 -8.58
N SER A 114 -13.99 1.62 -7.26
CA SER A 114 -13.15 0.61 -6.58
C SER A 114 -13.58 -0.83 -6.92
N ILE A 115 -14.88 -1.06 -7.13
CA ILE A 115 -15.45 -2.34 -7.57
C ILE A 115 -15.08 -2.61 -9.03
N ASP A 116 -15.16 -1.61 -9.91
CA ASP A 116 -14.80 -1.71 -11.32
C ASP A 116 -13.31 -2.06 -11.47
N PHE A 117 -12.45 -1.43 -10.68
CA PHE A 117 -11.03 -1.75 -10.64
C PHE A 117 -10.76 -3.19 -10.19
N ALA A 118 -11.42 -3.64 -9.11
CA ALA A 118 -11.27 -5.01 -8.66
C ALA A 118 -11.73 -6.01 -9.75
N THR A 119 -12.86 -5.72 -10.41
CA THR A 119 -13.35 -6.52 -11.53
C THR A 119 -12.31 -6.58 -12.66
N TRP A 120 -11.81 -5.42 -13.08
CA TRP A 120 -10.75 -5.30 -14.10
C TRP A 120 -9.51 -6.13 -13.76
N TYR A 121 -9.10 -6.15 -12.48
CA TYR A 121 -7.95 -6.92 -12.02
C TYR A 121 -8.21 -8.41 -12.21
N PHE A 122 -9.32 -8.94 -11.72
CA PHE A 122 -9.63 -10.38 -11.80
C PHE A 122 -9.96 -10.87 -13.21
N GLU A 123 -10.39 -9.99 -14.11
CA GLU A 123 -10.53 -10.32 -15.54
C GLU A 123 -9.19 -10.50 -16.25
N ARG A 124 -8.12 -9.87 -15.75
CA ARG A 124 -6.79 -9.85 -16.39
C ARG A 124 -5.75 -10.71 -15.68
N TYR A 125 -5.89 -10.87 -14.37
CA TYR A 125 -4.90 -11.45 -13.49
C TYR A 125 -5.54 -12.54 -12.63
N SER A 126 -4.83 -13.65 -12.45
CA SER A 126 -5.19 -14.66 -11.45
C SER A 126 -4.75 -14.23 -10.04
N ILE A 127 -5.33 -14.88 -9.03
CA ILE A 127 -4.92 -14.76 -7.62
C ILE A 127 -3.42 -15.09 -7.44
N SER A 128 -2.89 -15.97 -8.28
CA SER A 128 -1.51 -16.42 -8.32
C SER A 128 -0.60 -15.66 -9.31
N SER A 129 -1.03 -14.49 -9.80
CA SER A 129 -0.28 -13.74 -10.81
C SER A 129 1.13 -13.39 -10.35
N ASN A 130 2.10 -13.51 -11.27
CA ASN A 130 3.48 -13.11 -11.01
C ASN A 130 3.54 -11.58 -10.82
N MET A 131 4.09 -11.12 -9.69
CA MET A 131 4.29 -9.70 -9.37
C MET A 131 5.11 -8.96 -10.43
N GLU A 132 5.98 -9.65 -11.18
CA GLU A 132 6.72 -9.07 -12.30
C GLU A 132 5.82 -8.67 -13.48
N LEU A 133 4.70 -9.37 -13.69
CA LEU A 133 3.72 -8.99 -14.71
C LEU A 133 2.98 -7.72 -14.28
N LEU A 134 2.56 -7.65 -13.02
CA LEU A 134 1.86 -6.50 -12.45
C LEU A 134 2.71 -5.23 -12.44
N ASN A 135 4.02 -5.36 -12.20
CA ASN A 135 4.96 -4.22 -12.21
C ASN A 135 5.01 -3.46 -13.54
N ASN A 136 4.65 -4.11 -14.66
CA ASN A 136 4.67 -3.50 -15.99
C ASN A 136 3.31 -2.90 -16.39
N ASP A 137 2.28 -3.02 -15.57
CA ASP A 137 0.95 -2.48 -15.85
C ASP A 137 0.83 -1.02 -15.39
N GLU A 138 0.31 -0.15 -16.27
CA GLU A 138 0.19 1.29 -16.02
C GLU A 138 -0.69 1.62 -14.80
N ASN A 139 -1.66 0.76 -14.48
CA ASN A 139 -2.54 0.92 -13.32
C ASN A 139 -1.80 0.79 -11.99
N PHE A 140 -0.60 0.21 -11.98
CA PHE A 140 0.23 0.10 -10.79
C PHE A 140 1.49 0.97 -10.83
N SER A 141 1.60 1.91 -11.78
CA SER A 141 2.74 2.81 -11.92
C SER A 141 3.03 3.70 -10.69
N SER A 142 2.08 3.84 -9.77
CA SER A 142 2.27 4.54 -8.49
C SER A 142 3.03 3.72 -7.45
N ILE A 143 3.07 2.39 -7.61
CA ILE A 143 3.78 1.46 -6.72
C ILE A 143 5.23 1.32 -7.21
N PRO A 144 6.23 1.64 -6.38
CA PRO A 144 7.64 1.52 -6.77
C PRO A 144 8.03 0.06 -7.10
N ASP A 145 8.82 -0.16 -8.15
CA ASP A 145 9.31 -1.48 -8.59
C ASP A 145 9.88 -2.34 -7.45
N ARG A 146 10.57 -1.70 -6.51
CA ARG A 146 11.19 -2.39 -5.38
C ARG A 146 10.16 -3.04 -4.45
N ILE A 147 8.94 -2.49 -4.36
CA ILE A 147 7.84 -3.11 -3.64
C ILE A 147 7.43 -4.42 -4.34
N PHE A 148 7.31 -4.42 -5.68
CA PHE A 148 7.04 -5.65 -6.42
C PHE A 148 8.13 -6.70 -6.26
N LEU A 149 9.40 -6.30 -6.29
CA LEU A 149 10.53 -7.21 -6.03
C LEU A 149 10.44 -7.83 -4.63
N GLU A 150 10.06 -7.04 -3.63
CA GLU A 150 9.89 -7.48 -2.25
C GLU A 150 8.71 -8.45 -2.10
N LEU A 151 7.56 -8.15 -2.70
CA LEU A 151 6.39 -9.04 -2.70
C LEU A 151 6.70 -10.36 -3.43
N ASN A 152 7.40 -10.30 -4.56
CA ASN A 152 7.84 -11.48 -5.30
C ASN A 152 8.83 -12.34 -4.49
N HIS A 153 9.72 -11.70 -3.73
CA HIS A 153 10.62 -12.42 -2.82
C HIS A 153 9.83 -13.18 -1.74
N ILE A 154 8.82 -12.55 -1.15
CA ILE A 154 7.95 -13.21 -0.16
C ILE A 154 7.25 -14.43 -0.78
N LEU A 155 6.63 -14.26 -1.95
CA LEU A 155 5.91 -15.33 -2.66
C LEU A 155 6.81 -16.50 -3.08
N LYS A 156 8.08 -16.24 -3.40
CA LYS A 156 9.04 -17.26 -3.86
C LYS A 156 9.85 -17.90 -2.73
N THR A 157 9.68 -17.46 -1.48
CA THR A 157 10.45 -17.97 -0.34
C THR A 157 9.61 -18.93 0.49
N ASP A 158 9.83 -20.23 0.31
CA ASP A 158 9.06 -21.31 0.96
C ASP A 158 8.92 -21.14 2.48
N SER A 159 9.98 -20.71 3.16
CA SER A 159 9.94 -20.52 4.62
C SER A 159 8.99 -19.40 5.07
N LEU A 160 8.70 -18.43 4.18
CA LEU A 160 7.76 -17.34 4.43
C LEU A 160 6.32 -17.72 4.02
N THR A 161 6.15 -18.52 2.97
CA THR A 161 4.82 -18.92 2.47
C THR A 161 4.21 -20.11 3.21
N SER A 162 5.02 -20.93 3.88
CA SER A 162 4.56 -22.12 4.61
C SER A 162 4.35 -21.90 6.12
N ASN A 163 4.79 -20.77 6.66
CA ASN A 163 4.76 -20.53 8.10
C ASN A 163 4.50 -19.05 8.44
N THR A 164 3.36 -18.78 9.08
CA THR A 164 2.94 -17.42 9.44
C THR A 164 3.87 -16.75 10.47
N ASP A 165 4.49 -17.49 11.39
CA ASP A 165 5.43 -16.90 12.35
C ASP A 165 6.70 -16.41 11.66
N ASN A 166 7.23 -17.17 10.70
CA ASN A 166 8.36 -16.73 9.88
C ASN A 166 8.00 -15.50 9.03
N LEU A 167 6.81 -15.49 8.44
CA LEU A 167 6.29 -14.33 7.71
C LEU A 167 6.21 -13.10 8.62
N LYS A 168 5.61 -13.22 9.80
CA LYS A 168 5.50 -12.12 10.77
C LYS A 168 6.87 -11.65 11.25
N LEU A 169 7.81 -12.56 11.49
CA LEU A 169 9.18 -12.19 11.86
C LEU A 169 9.85 -11.40 10.73
N TYR A 170 9.71 -11.84 9.49
CA TYR A 170 10.25 -11.14 8.33
C TYR A 170 9.65 -9.74 8.18
N VAL A 171 8.32 -9.66 8.19
CA VAL A 171 7.58 -8.43 7.93
C VAL A 171 7.72 -7.41 9.07
N ASN A 172 7.91 -7.86 10.32
CA ASN A 172 8.05 -6.95 11.45
C ASN A 172 9.50 -6.61 11.78
N ASN A 173 10.47 -7.48 11.48
CA ASN A 173 11.85 -7.30 11.93
C ASN A 173 12.87 -7.17 10.79
N ILE A 174 12.59 -7.67 9.59
CA ILE A 174 13.54 -7.66 8.47
C ILE A 174 13.16 -6.60 7.45
N MET A 175 11.92 -6.64 6.97
CA MET A 175 11.41 -5.72 5.95
C MET A 175 11.50 -4.25 6.38
N PRO A 176 11.09 -3.84 7.60
CA PRO A 176 11.12 -2.42 8.00
C PRO A 176 12.55 -1.89 8.24
N ASN A 177 13.51 -2.79 8.51
CA ASN A 177 14.91 -2.43 8.73
C ASN A 177 15.70 -2.21 7.43
N LYS A 178 15.09 -2.46 6.27
CA LYS A 178 15.64 -2.04 4.98
C LYS A 178 15.51 -0.52 4.84
N LYS A 179 16.44 0.10 4.11
CA LYS A 179 16.32 1.54 3.77
C LYS A 179 15.23 1.69 2.73
N TRP A 180 14.15 2.39 3.05
CA TRP A 180 13.04 2.72 2.15
C TRP A 180 12.98 4.23 1.90
N SER A 181 12.61 4.61 0.69
CA SER A 181 12.15 5.97 0.41
C SER A 181 10.76 6.21 1.04
N ASP A 182 10.36 7.47 1.19
CA ASP A 182 9.06 7.81 1.79
C ASP A 182 7.88 7.18 1.03
N GLN A 183 7.95 7.15 -0.31
CA GLN A 183 6.92 6.52 -1.14
C GLN A 183 6.87 4.99 -0.94
N GLU A 184 8.02 4.33 -0.84
CA GLU A 184 8.08 2.89 -0.56
C GLU A 184 7.58 2.56 0.85
N LEU A 185 7.92 3.41 1.83
CA LEU A 185 7.55 3.23 3.23
C LEU A 185 6.03 3.13 3.41
N ARG A 186 5.26 3.89 2.61
CA ARG A 186 3.79 3.79 2.59
C ARG A 186 3.33 2.35 2.37
N TYR A 187 3.82 1.70 1.32
CA TYR A 187 3.41 0.34 0.96
C TYR A 187 3.95 -0.70 1.94
N VAL A 188 5.15 -0.48 2.49
CA VAL A 188 5.71 -1.33 3.56
C VAL A 188 4.80 -1.32 4.79
N ILE A 189 4.36 -0.14 5.23
CA ILE A 189 3.47 0.00 6.40
C ILE A 189 2.10 -0.62 6.11
N ILE A 190 1.52 -0.42 4.92
CA ILE A 190 0.25 -1.03 4.51
C ILE A 190 0.39 -2.56 4.55
N PHE A 191 1.40 -3.12 3.88
CA PHE A 191 1.64 -4.55 3.87
C PHE A 191 1.81 -5.10 5.29
N GLN A 192 2.69 -4.50 6.09
CA GLN A 192 2.94 -4.92 7.48
C GLN A 192 1.66 -4.90 8.33
N THR A 193 0.87 -3.84 8.23
CA THR A 193 -0.36 -3.70 9.01
C THR A 193 -1.38 -4.75 8.59
N MET A 194 -1.57 -4.95 7.29
CA MET A 194 -2.47 -5.99 6.75
C MET A 194 -2.05 -7.38 7.22
N ILE A 195 -0.77 -7.75 7.12
CA ILE A 195 -0.27 -9.05 7.59
C ILE A 195 -0.56 -9.27 9.07
N ASN A 196 -0.30 -8.28 9.93
CA ASN A 196 -0.49 -8.42 11.38
C ASN A 196 -1.96 -8.53 11.76
N TYR A 197 -2.82 -7.71 11.16
CA TYR A 197 -4.26 -7.75 11.42
C TYR A 197 -4.91 -9.02 10.86
N SER A 198 -4.50 -9.43 9.66
CA SER A 198 -4.97 -10.66 9.02
C SER A 198 -4.55 -11.88 9.83
N ALA A 199 -3.27 -11.98 10.23
CA ALA A 199 -2.80 -13.06 11.09
C ALA A 199 -3.59 -13.11 12.40
N ASN A 200 -3.80 -11.98 13.07
CA ASN A 200 -4.61 -11.95 14.28
C ASN A 200 -6.05 -12.43 14.03
N TYR A 201 -6.70 -11.95 12.97
CA TYR A 201 -8.06 -12.34 12.61
C TYR A 201 -8.18 -13.86 12.36
N TRP A 202 -7.32 -14.38 11.50
CA TRP A 202 -7.34 -15.76 11.05
C TRP A 202 -6.84 -16.76 12.09
N GLU A 203 -5.82 -16.40 12.89
CA GLU A 203 -5.24 -17.31 13.90
C GLU A 203 -6.04 -17.32 15.21
N THR A 204 -6.58 -16.17 15.65
CA THR A 204 -7.14 -16.04 17.01
C THR A 204 -8.67 -15.97 17.06
N ILE A 205 -9.32 -15.28 16.13
CA ILE A 205 -10.77 -15.01 16.19
C ILE A 205 -11.56 -16.08 15.42
N TYR A 206 -11.00 -16.63 14.33
CA TYR A 206 -11.75 -17.45 13.38
C TYR A 206 -11.26 -18.91 13.20
N SER A 207 -10.10 -19.28 13.76
CA SER A 207 -9.42 -20.57 13.48
C SER A 207 -10.20 -21.84 13.89
N SER A 208 -11.20 -21.75 14.77
CA SER A 208 -11.95 -22.94 15.22
C SER A 208 -13.29 -23.16 14.51
N ARG A 209 -13.87 -22.16 13.85
CA ARG A 209 -15.21 -22.25 13.21
C ARG A 209 -15.16 -22.37 11.69
N LEU A 210 -14.17 -21.79 11.05
CA LEU A 210 -13.92 -21.90 9.60
C LEU A 210 -12.52 -22.47 9.45
N LYS A 211 -12.40 -23.69 8.91
CA LYS A 211 -11.10 -24.31 8.72
C LYS A 211 -10.39 -23.64 7.55
N LEU A 212 -9.53 -22.68 7.85
CA LEU A 212 -8.51 -22.22 6.91
C LEU A 212 -7.57 -23.38 6.60
N LYS A 213 -7.51 -23.78 5.33
CA LYS A 213 -6.58 -24.84 4.89
C LYS A 213 -5.16 -24.30 4.61
N CYS A 214 -5.04 -23.04 4.17
CA CYS A 214 -3.78 -22.41 3.78
C CYS A 214 -3.59 -21.03 4.44
N SER A 215 -3.71 -20.95 5.77
CA SER A 215 -3.75 -19.67 6.51
C SER A 215 -2.63 -18.69 6.13
N THR A 216 -1.39 -19.16 5.96
CA THR A 216 -0.27 -18.29 5.60
C THR A 216 -0.42 -17.66 4.20
N TRP A 217 -0.86 -18.42 3.20
CA TRP A 217 -1.09 -17.89 1.85
C TRP A 217 -2.23 -16.88 1.80
N VAL A 218 -3.33 -17.16 2.51
CA VAL A 218 -4.44 -16.22 2.65
C VAL A 218 -3.93 -14.90 3.25
N ILE A 219 -3.17 -14.97 4.35
CA ILE A 219 -2.59 -13.78 5.01
C ILE A 219 -1.66 -13.00 4.07
N ILE A 220 -0.80 -13.67 3.29
CA ILE A 220 0.07 -13.02 2.31
C ILE A 220 -0.77 -12.27 1.26
N ASN A 221 -1.83 -12.90 0.76
CA ASN A 221 -2.71 -12.31 -0.24
C ASN A 221 -3.55 -11.15 0.30
N ASP A 222 -3.88 -11.13 1.59
CA ASP A 222 -4.46 -9.95 2.26
C ASP A 222 -3.47 -8.77 2.19
N GLY A 223 -2.20 -9.02 2.52
CA GLY A 223 -1.13 -8.03 2.44
C GLY A 223 -0.94 -7.49 1.01
N ILE A 224 -0.83 -8.39 0.03
CA ILE A 224 -0.67 -8.03 -1.39
C ILE A 224 -1.87 -7.22 -1.88
N GLY A 225 -3.10 -7.66 -1.59
CA GLY A 225 -4.29 -6.93 -2.02
C GLY A 225 -4.43 -5.56 -1.38
N GLY A 226 -4.00 -5.40 -0.12
CA GLY A 226 -3.89 -4.08 0.51
C GLY A 226 -2.90 -3.17 -0.21
N VAL A 227 -1.73 -3.67 -0.59
CA VAL A 227 -0.72 -2.91 -1.36
C VAL A 227 -1.23 -2.55 -2.75
N LEU A 228 -1.65 -3.53 -3.53
CA LEU A 228 -2.10 -3.32 -4.91
C LEU A 228 -3.34 -2.42 -4.97
N GLY A 229 -4.31 -2.65 -4.08
CA GLY A 229 -5.54 -1.86 -4.06
C GLY A 229 -5.33 -0.43 -3.58
N SER A 230 -4.30 -0.17 -2.76
CA SER A 230 -3.97 1.19 -2.32
C SER A 230 -3.51 2.14 -3.44
N ALA A 231 -3.11 1.60 -4.61
CA ALA A 231 -2.90 2.40 -5.82
C ALA A 231 -4.16 3.17 -6.25
N PHE A 232 -5.34 2.68 -5.84
CA PHE A 232 -6.67 3.25 -6.11
C PHE A 232 -7.34 3.80 -4.84
N GLY A 233 -6.57 4.00 -3.78
CA GLY A 233 -7.04 4.50 -2.49
C GLY A 233 -7.43 3.39 -1.50
N GLY A 234 -7.75 3.79 -0.25
CA GLY A 234 -7.96 2.84 0.84
C GLY A 234 -9.08 1.83 0.59
N VAL A 235 -10.16 2.23 -0.09
CA VAL A 235 -11.27 1.33 -0.42
C VAL A 235 -10.88 0.28 -1.45
N GLY A 236 -10.04 0.64 -2.43
CA GLY A 236 -9.45 -0.33 -3.36
C GLY A 236 -8.64 -1.38 -2.61
N GLY A 237 -7.85 -0.98 -1.61
CA GLY A 237 -7.09 -1.88 -0.73
C GLY A 237 -7.98 -2.87 0.02
N VAL A 238 -9.09 -2.39 0.57
CA VAL A 238 -10.09 -3.22 1.25
C VAL A 238 -10.66 -4.27 0.28
N ILE A 239 -11.17 -3.85 -0.88
CA ILE A 239 -11.87 -4.74 -1.81
C ILE A 239 -10.91 -5.77 -2.39
N LEU A 240 -9.76 -5.33 -2.92
CA LEU A 240 -8.80 -6.23 -3.55
C LEU A 240 -8.18 -7.20 -2.54
N GLY A 241 -7.86 -6.72 -1.33
CA GLY A 241 -7.48 -7.57 -0.20
C GLY A 241 -8.52 -8.65 0.08
N THR A 242 -9.79 -8.27 0.18
CA THR A 242 -10.88 -9.21 0.51
C THR A 242 -11.04 -10.28 -0.58
N ILE A 243 -11.02 -9.90 -1.86
CA ILE A 243 -11.22 -10.88 -2.96
C ILE A 243 -10.03 -11.84 -3.04
N LEU A 244 -8.78 -11.34 -2.97
CA LEU A 244 -7.60 -12.21 -3.01
C LEU A 244 -7.60 -13.18 -1.82
N SER A 245 -7.97 -12.71 -0.63
CA SER A 245 -8.15 -13.53 0.57
C SER A 245 -9.14 -14.67 0.37
N ALA A 246 -10.38 -14.31 0.01
CA ALA A 246 -11.48 -15.24 -0.13
C ALA A 246 -11.22 -16.24 -1.27
N GLY A 247 -10.71 -15.75 -2.40
CA GLY A 247 -10.34 -16.60 -3.54
C GLY A 247 -9.23 -17.58 -3.22
N THR A 248 -8.18 -17.16 -2.50
CA THR A 248 -7.11 -18.07 -2.07
C THR A 248 -7.65 -19.16 -1.16
N ASN A 249 -8.55 -18.81 -0.24
CA ASN A 249 -9.16 -19.80 0.64
C ASN A 249 -10.01 -20.82 -0.13
N GLU A 250 -10.82 -20.37 -1.11
CA GLU A 250 -11.61 -21.26 -1.96
C GLU A 250 -10.74 -22.18 -2.84
N GLU A 251 -9.68 -21.66 -3.47
CA GLU A 251 -8.73 -22.48 -4.25
C GLU A 251 -8.12 -23.60 -3.40
N CYS A 252 -7.74 -23.28 -2.15
CA CYS A 252 -7.22 -24.27 -1.21
C CYS A 252 -8.27 -25.30 -0.77
N GLU A 253 -9.57 -24.97 -0.80
CA GLU A 253 -10.62 -25.94 -0.53
C GLU A 253 -10.75 -27.00 -1.63
N HIS A 254 -10.55 -26.62 -2.89
CA HIS A 254 -10.74 -27.44 -4.09
C HIS A 254 -9.56 -28.36 -4.47
N GLN A 255 -8.35 -28.14 -3.92
CA GLN A 255 -7.17 -28.97 -4.21
C GLN A 255 -7.08 -30.28 -3.38
N GLN A 256 -8.17 -30.70 -2.73
CA GLN A 256 -8.27 -31.94 -1.94
C GLN A 256 -9.39 -32.83 -2.47
#